data_AF-K1RBD0-F1
#
_entry.id   AF-K1RBD0-F1
#
_cell.length_a   1.000
_cell.length_b   1.000
_cell.length_c   1.000
_cell.angle_alpha   90.00
_cell.angle_beta   90.00
_cell.angle_gamma   90.00
#
_symmetry.space_group_name_H-M   'P 1'
#
loop_
_entity.id
_entity.type
_entity.pdbx_description
1 polymer ?
#
loop_
_entity_poly.entity_id
_entity_poly.type
_entity_poly.pdbx_seq_one_letter_code
_entity_poly.pdbx_strand_id
1 'polypeptide(L)'
;MATAAVKEEPIEEVDFETRFIMLCQASPEGITDNVIQKELPQCDTKQRMTIVNRLLSMGKIDLLKSGSKLLYRLKDPDSARQVKGGDNQEKLVYQIIKDAGNKGIWIRDIRFKCNLLLTQVNKILKNLETKKLIKAVKSVAASKKKVYMLYNLEPDRSVTGGAWYSDQDFESEFVEVLNQQCFKYLEQRAAAAREAKSDPIAQRNASFTPLEDVWKYISDLGISKVQLSKEDIETILNTLIYDGKVERSLVAGQATASGDGYVKLYRSVQPLIPTTGLMRMPCGACPVFDQCYEGGAVSPTTCVYMKEWLEI
;
A
#
# COMPACT_ATOMS: atom_id res chain seq x y z
N MET A 1 -36.33 -67.78 -23.80
CA MET A 1 -36.92 -66.43 -23.70
C MET A 1 -35.77 -65.47 -23.52
N ALA A 2 -35.65 -64.48 -24.42
CA ALA A 2 -34.59 -63.48 -24.39
C ALA A 2 -34.84 -62.50 -23.23
N THR A 3 -33.90 -62.42 -22.29
CA THR A 3 -33.87 -61.38 -21.27
C THR A 3 -33.08 -60.19 -21.79
N ALA A 4 -33.74 -59.03 -21.72
CA ALA A 4 -33.28 -57.76 -22.23
C ALA A 4 -31.96 -57.30 -21.60
N ALA A 5 -31.05 -56.76 -22.42
CA ALA A 5 -29.89 -56.01 -21.96
C ALA A 5 -30.35 -54.68 -21.37
N VAL A 6 -30.33 -54.58 -20.05
CA VAL A 6 -30.50 -53.31 -19.32
C VAL A 6 -29.21 -52.52 -19.48
N LYS A 7 -29.29 -51.37 -20.14
CA LYS A 7 -28.24 -50.34 -20.12
C LYS A 7 -28.17 -49.76 -18.70
N GLU A 8 -27.14 -50.09 -17.95
CA GLU A 8 -26.77 -49.35 -16.74
C GLU A 8 -26.10 -48.04 -17.18
N GLU A 9 -26.81 -46.92 -17.00
CA GLU A 9 -26.22 -45.57 -17.07
C GLU A 9 -25.43 -45.26 -15.78
N PRO A 10 -24.43 -44.35 -15.84
CA PRO A 10 -23.25 -44.32 -14.97
C PRO A 10 -23.53 -43.59 -13.64
N ILE A 11 -24.20 -44.25 -12.71
CA ILE A 11 -24.54 -43.66 -11.40
C ILE A 11 -23.29 -43.54 -10.49
N GLU A 12 -22.30 -44.42 -10.66
CA GLU A 12 -21.06 -44.39 -9.85
C GLU A 12 -20.16 -43.20 -10.18
N GLU A 13 -20.03 -42.79 -11.45
CA GLU A 13 -19.10 -41.72 -11.85
C GLU A 13 -19.48 -40.33 -11.30
N VAL A 14 -20.78 -40.07 -11.12
CA VAL A 14 -21.30 -38.76 -10.67
C VAL A 14 -21.07 -38.56 -9.16
N ASP A 15 -21.12 -39.64 -8.37
CA ASP A 15 -20.87 -39.59 -6.94
C ASP A 15 -19.38 -39.31 -6.65
N PHE A 16 -18.49 -39.95 -7.42
CA PHE A 16 -17.05 -39.71 -7.34
C PHE A 16 -16.67 -38.29 -7.78
N GLU A 17 -17.31 -37.72 -8.81
CA GLU A 17 -17.09 -36.34 -9.24
C GLU A 17 -17.46 -35.36 -8.11
N THR A 18 -18.60 -35.58 -7.45
CA THR A 18 -19.09 -34.74 -6.35
C THR A 18 -18.16 -34.81 -5.14
N ARG A 19 -17.70 -36.02 -4.79
CA ARG A 19 -16.75 -36.25 -3.70
C ARG A 19 -15.40 -35.59 -3.98
N PHE A 20 -14.91 -35.66 -5.22
CA PHE A 20 -13.67 -35.01 -5.65
C PHE A 20 -13.74 -33.49 -5.50
N ILE A 21 -14.88 -32.88 -5.88
CA ILE A 21 -15.13 -31.45 -5.71
C ILE A 21 -15.16 -31.09 -4.22
N MET A 22 -15.85 -31.84 -3.37
CA MET A 22 -15.86 -31.58 -1.92
C MET A 22 -14.46 -31.63 -1.29
N LEU A 23 -13.66 -32.62 -1.70
CA LEU A 23 -12.27 -32.74 -1.29
C LEU A 23 -11.45 -31.50 -1.69
N CYS A 24 -11.71 -30.95 -2.87
CA CYS A 24 -11.02 -29.74 -3.34
C CYS A 24 -11.50 -28.48 -2.61
N GLN A 25 -12.73 -28.46 -2.10
CA GLN A 25 -13.25 -27.36 -1.28
C GLN A 25 -12.64 -27.37 0.12
N ALA A 26 -12.38 -28.57 0.67
CA ALA A 26 -11.77 -28.73 2.00
C ALA A 26 -10.29 -28.30 2.03
N SER A 27 -9.59 -28.28 0.89
CA SER A 27 -8.16 -27.94 0.78
C SER A 27 -7.91 -26.83 -0.26
N PRO A 28 -7.95 -25.54 0.13
CA PRO A 28 -7.80 -24.41 -0.78
C PRO A 28 -6.45 -24.35 -1.52
N GLU A 29 -5.39 -24.91 -0.94
CA GLU A 29 -4.05 -24.94 -1.55
C GLU A 29 -3.93 -25.97 -2.69
N GLY A 30 -4.85 -26.93 -2.77
CA GLY A 30 -4.90 -28.01 -3.76
C GLY A 30 -4.62 -29.39 -3.16
N ILE A 31 -5.04 -30.44 -3.86
CA ILE A 31 -4.92 -31.84 -3.43
C ILE A 31 -3.90 -32.58 -4.27
N THR A 32 -3.15 -33.51 -3.67
CA THR A 32 -2.23 -34.40 -4.38
C THR A 32 -2.85 -35.77 -4.67
N ASP A 33 -2.34 -36.49 -5.67
CA ASP A 33 -2.81 -37.85 -6.02
C ASP A 33 -2.84 -38.81 -4.81
N ASN A 34 -1.92 -38.65 -3.86
CA ASN A 34 -1.86 -39.47 -2.65
C ASN A 34 -3.04 -39.24 -1.70
N VAL A 35 -3.54 -38.02 -1.62
CA VAL A 35 -4.69 -37.67 -0.77
C VAL A 35 -5.98 -38.18 -1.42
N ILE A 36 -6.08 -38.05 -2.74
CA ILE A 36 -7.19 -38.62 -3.53
C ILE A 36 -7.24 -40.14 -3.35
N GLN A 37 -6.08 -40.82 -3.40
CA GLN A 37 -6.01 -42.27 -3.24
C GLN A 37 -6.38 -42.76 -1.82
N LYS A 38 -6.12 -41.97 -0.78
CA LYS A 38 -6.46 -42.31 0.61
C LYS A 38 -7.94 -42.12 0.91
N GLU A 39 -8.54 -41.06 0.40
CA GLU A 39 -9.93 -40.68 0.67
C GLU A 39 -10.92 -41.35 -0.30
N LEU A 40 -10.44 -41.79 -1.48
CA LEU A 40 -11.21 -42.51 -2.49
C LEU A 40 -10.51 -43.84 -2.90
N PRO A 41 -10.39 -44.82 -1.98
CA PRO A 41 -9.73 -46.10 -2.26
C PRO A 41 -10.52 -46.99 -3.24
N GLN A 42 -11.81 -46.73 -3.45
CA GLN A 42 -12.71 -47.46 -4.36
C GLN A 42 -12.53 -47.08 -5.85
N CYS A 43 -11.77 -46.02 -6.15
CA CYS A 43 -11.65 -45.50 -7.51
C CYS A 43 -10.40 -46.03 -8.22
N ASP A 44 -10.55 -46.76 -9.32
CA ASP A 44 -9.41 -47.25 -10.11
C ASP A 44 -8.64 -46.08 -10.77
N THR A 45 -7.35 -46.28 -11.03
CA THR A 45 -6.46 -45.26 -11.60
C THR A 45 -6.99 -44.73 -12.95
N LYS A 46 -7.65 -45.59 -13.73
CA LYS A 46 -8.29 -45.20 -15.00
C LYS A 46 -9.52 -44.32 -14.80
N GLN A 47 -10.39 -44.65 -13.83
CA GLN A 47 -11.59 -43.86 -13.53
C GLN A 47 -11.23 -42.47 -12.99
N ARG A 48 -10.17 -42.38 -12.15
CA ARG A 48 -9.64 -41.10 -11.69
C ARG A 48 -9.18 -40.20 -12.82
N MET A 49 -8.41 -40.75 -13.78
CA MET A 49 -7.99 -39.98 -14.96
C MET A 49 -9.18 -39.51 -15.80
N THR A 50 -10.22 -40.33 -15.95
CA THR A 50 -11.46 -39.93 -16.65
C THR A 50 -12.16 -38.79 -15.94
N ILE A 51 -12.32 -38.85 -14.62
CA ILE A 51 -12.95 -37.80 -13.81
C ILE A 51 -12.13 -36.51 -13.84
N VAL A 52 -10.81 -36.61 -13.68
CA VAL A 52 -9.88 -35.47 -13.74
C VAL A 52 -9.94 -34.81 -15.13
N ASN A 53 -9.86 -35.59 -16.21
CA ASN A 53 -9.95 -35.06 -17.57
C ASN A 53 -11.31 -34.41 -17.85
N ARG A 54 -12.40 -34.97 -17.30
CA ARG A 54 -13.75 -34.41 -17.39
C ARG A 54 -13.89 -33.10 -16.60
N LEU A 55 -13.38 -33.06 -15.37
CA LEU A 55 -13.39 -31.84 -14.54
C LEU A 55 -12.49 -30.74 -15.11
N LEU A 56 -11.37 -31.11 -15.73
CA LEU A 56 -10.49 -30.20 -16.48
C LEU A 56 -11.19 -29.68 -17.74
N SER A 57 -11.86 -30.54 -18.52
CA SER A 57 -12.58 -30.12 -19.73
C SER A 57 -13.81 -29.26 -19.42
N MET A 58 -14.46 -29.50 -18.28
CA MET A 58 -15.52 -28.64 -17.73
C MET A 58 -14.98 -27.35 -17.09
N GLY A 59 -13.66 -27.23 -16.90
CA GLY A 59 -13.00 -26.05 -16.33
C GLY A 59 -13.29 -25.82 -14.85
N LYS A 60 -13.69 -26.86 -14.11
CA LYS A 60 -13.98 -26.79 -12.66
C LYS A 60 -12.72 -26.86 -11.80
N ILE A 61 -11.62 -27.43 -12.32
CA ILE A 61 -10.36 -27.60 -11.59
C ILE A 61 -9.17 -27.10 -12.41
N ASP A 62 -8.13 -26.64 -11.75
CA ASP A 62 -6.83 -26.29 -12.33
C ASP A 62 -5.76 -27.31 -11.89
N LEU A 63 -4.89 -27.69 -12.83
CA LEU A 63 -3.75 -28.60 -12.60
C LEU A 63 -2.48 -27.76 -12.38
N LEU A 64 -1.91 -27.84 -11.18
CA LEU A 64 -0.67 -27.17 -10.79
C LEU A 64 0.43 -28.22 -10.59
N LYS A 65 1.68 -27.90 -10.96
CA LYS A 65 2.84 -28.78 -10.76
C LYS A 65 3.73 -28.22 -9.66
N SER A 66 3.88 -28.95 -8.55
CA SER A 66 4.83 -28.61 -7.48
C SER A 66 5.89 -29.71 -7.40
N GLY A 67 7.04 -29.45 -8.03
CA GLY A 67 8.12 -30.43 -8.16
C GLY A 67 7.71 -31.66 -9.00
N SER A 68 7.80 -32.85 -8.40
CA SER A 68 7.42 -34.14 -9.01
C SER A 68 5.96 -34.53 -8.79
N LYS A 69 5.16 -33.71 -8.10
CA LYS A 69 3.77 -34.01 -7.74
C LYS A 69 2.78 -33.08 -8.44
N LEU A 70 1.64 -33.65 -8.86
CA LEU A 70 0.51 -32.91 -9.40
C LEU A 70 -0.40 -32.46 -8.25
N LEU A 71 -0.84 -31.20 -8.30
CA LEU A 71 -1.79 -30.57 -7.39
C LEU A 71 -3.05 -30.18 -8.17
N TYR A 72 -4.20 -30.62 -7.69
CA TYR A 72 -5.51 -30.29 -8.24
C TYR A 72 -6.19 -29.26 -7.34
N ARG A 73 -6.53 -28.09 -7.88
CA ARG A 73 -7.23 -27.03 -7.13
C ARG A 73 -8.56 -26.72 -7.79
N LEU A 74 -9.61 -26.48 -7.00
CA LEU A 74 -10.87 -25.96 -7.55
C LEU A 74 -10.66 -24.57 -8.13
N LYS A 75 -11.20 -24.38 -9.33
CA LYS A 75 -11.20 -23.08 -9.98
C LYS A 75 -12.31 -22.22 -9.35
N ASP A 76 -11.96 -21.02 -8.95
CA ASP A 76 -12.92 -20.07 -8.40
C ASP A 76 -14.05 -19.81 -9.43
N PRO A 77 -15.33 -20.06 -9.11
CA PRO A 77 -16.43 -19.88 -10.06
C PRO A 77 -16.54 -18.44 -10.59
N ASP A 78 -16.06 -17.44 -9.83
CA ASP A 78 -15.96 -16.05 -10.29
C ASP A 78 -14.85 -15.84 -11.35
N SER A 79 -13.73 -16.55 -11.24
CA SER A 79 -12.64 -16.49 -12.23
C SER A 79 -13.08 -17.06 -13.58
N ALA A 80 -13.92 -18.10 -13.57
CA ALA A 80 -14.45 -18.75 -14.76
C ALA A 80 -15.58 -17.94 -15.43
N ARG A 81 -16.36 -17.16 -14.66
CA ARG A 81 -17.41 -16.28 -15.18
C ARG A 81 -16.86 -14.97 -15.75
N GLN A 82 -15.83 -14.39 -15.14
CA GLN A 82 -15.27 -13.09 -15.55
C GLN A 82 -14.54 -13.12 -16.90
N VAL A 83 -14.10 -14.30 -17.37
CA VAL A 83 -13.38 -14.45 -18.66
C VAL A 83 -14.13 -15.40 -19.62
N LYS A 84 -15.47 -15.39 -19.60
CA LYS A 84 -16.26 -16.08 -20.62
C LYS A 84 -16.06 -15.40 -21.98
N GLY A 85 -15.41 -16.11 -22.91
CA GLY A 85 -15.13 -15.66 -24.28
C GLY A 85 -13.76 -15.02 -24.50
N GLY A 86 -12.88 -14.97 -23.49
CA GLY A 86 -11.50 -14.48 -23.67
C GLY A 86 -10.60 -15.52 -24.32
N ASP A 87 -9.72 -15.06 -25.22
CA ASP A 87 -8.68 -15.86 -25.87
C ASP A 87 -7.77 -16.51 -24.81
N ASN A 88 -7.16 -17.67 -25.09
CA ASN A 88 -6.31 -18.37 -24.11
C ASN A 88 -5.14 -17.48 -23.62
N GLN A 89 -4.69 -16.55 -24.47
CA GLN A 89 -3.69 -15.54 -24.14
C GLN A 89 -4.23 -14.46 -23.18
N GLU A 90 -5.50 -14.05 -23.32
CA GLU A 90 -6.14 -13.07 -22.43
C GLU A 90 -6.32 -13.64 -21.02
N LYS A 91 -6.68 -14.93 -20.92
CA LYS A 91 -6.76 -15.66 -19.63
C LYS A 91 -5.41 -15.75 -18.94
N LEU A 92 -4.34 -16.04 -19.68
CA LEU A 92 -2.98 -16.11 -19.13
C LEU A 92 -2.51 -14.76 -18.58
N VAL A 93 -2.69 -13.68 -19.35
CA VAL A 93 -2.35 -12.31 -18.91
C VAL A 93 -3.12 -11.94 -17.65
N TYR A 94 -4.43 -12.23 -17.61
CA TYR A 94 -5.26 -11.94 -16.44
C TYR A 94 -4.79 -12.71 -15.20
N GLN A 95 -4.46 -14.00 -15.35
CA GLN A 95 -3.94 -14.81 -14.25
C GLN A 95 -2.63 -14.26 -13.70
N ILE A 96 -1.70 -13.84 -14.56
CA ILE A 96 -0.42 -13.23 -14.14
C ILE A 96 -0.63 -11.92 -13.37
N ILE A 97 -1.62 -11.12 -13.76
CA ILE A 97 -1.97 -9.88 -13.05
C ILE A 97 -2.65 -10.21 -11.71
N LYS A 98 -3.52 -11.22 -11.67
CA LYS A 98 -4.16 -11.70 -10.43
C LYS A 98 -3.11 -12.20 -9.42
N ASP A 99 -2.13 -12.96 -9.89
CA ASP A 99 -1.05 -13.49 -9.06
C ASP A 99 -0.11 -12.39 -8.52
N ALA A 100 -0.07 -11.22 -9.15
CA ALA A 100 0.74 -10.08 -8.71
C ALA A 100 0.13 -9.29 -7.54
N GLY A 101 -1.17 -9.46 -7.27
CA GLY A 101 -1.85 -8.84 -6.14
C GLY A 101 -1.77 -7.31 -6.13
N ASN A 102 -1.52 -6.74 -4.94
CA ASN A 102 -1.60 -5.30 -4.65
C ASN A 102 -0.40 -4.46 -5.10
N LYS A 103 0.77 -5.08 -5.26
CA LYS A 103 1.95 -4.43 -5.85
C LYS A 103 1.80 -4.23 -7.36
N GLY A 104 0.89 -5.00 -7.98
CA GLY A 104 0.70 -5.03 -9.42
C GLY A 104 1.92 -5.58 -10.15
N ILE A 105 1.83 -5.63 -11.48
CA ILE A 105 2.91 -6.11 -12.35
C ILE A 105 3.21 -5.14 -13.47
N TRP A 106 4.50 -4.96 -13.75
CA TRP A 106 4.95 -4.08 -14.82
C TRP A 106 4.75 -4.72 -16.20
N ILE A 107 4.42 -3.92 -17.22
CA ILE A 107 4.18 -4.40 -18.59
C ILE A 107 5.34 -5.23 -19.17
N ARG A 108 6.59 -4.92 -18.80
CA ARG A 108 7.77 -5.67 -19.25
C ARG A 108 7.79 -7.07 -18.66
N ASP A 109 7.39 -7.21 -17.41
CA ASP A 109 7.37 -8.49 -16.69
C ASP A 109 6.19 -9.34 -17.18
N ILE A 110 5.04 -8.73 -17.49
CA ILE A 110 3.92 -9.40 -18.17
C ILE A 110 4.40 -9.96 -19.52
N ARG A 111 5.10 -9.14 -20.31
CA ARG A 111 5.65 -9.57 -21.61
C ARG A 111 6.57 -10.78 -21.45
N PHE A 112 7.48 -10.73 -20.48
CA PHE A 112 8.44 -11.81 -20.24
C PHE A 112 7.75 -13.10 -19.78
N LYS A 113 6.77 -13.01 -18.88
CA LYS A 113 6.02 -14.18 -18.39
C LYS A 113 5.07 -14.79 -19.42
N CYS A 114 4.40 -13.97 -20.23
CA CYS A 114 3.48 -14.46 -21.26
C CYS A 114 4.22 -14.94 -22.53
N ASN A 115 5.48 -14.54 -22.72
CA ASN A 115 6.25 -14.76 -23.95
C ASN A 115 5.51 -14.26 -25.21
N LEU A 116 4.85 -13.10 -25.12
CA LEU A 116 4.07 -12.49 -26.21
C LEU A 116 4.76 -11.23 -26.75
N LEU A 117 4.43 -10.84 -27.98
CA LEU A 117 4.86 -9.55 -28.54
C LEU A 117 4.18 -8.39 -27.80
N LEU A 118 4.92 -7.30 -27.62
CA LEU A 118 4.45 -6.11 -26.88
C LEU A 118 3.15 -5.51 -27.47
N THR A 119 2.98 -5.60 -28.79
CA THR A 119 1.76 -5.15 -29.49
C THR A 119 0.51 -5.94 -29.08
N GLN A 120 0.65 -7.26 -28.95
CA GLN A 120 -0.43 -8.16 -28.52
C GLN A 120 -0.77 -7.94 -27.04
N VAL A 121 0.26 -7.84 -26.18
CA VAL A 121 0.08 -7.53 -24.75
C VAL A 121 -0.66 -6.20 -24.57
N ASN A 122 -0.29 -5.15 -25.30
CA ASN A 122 -0.98 -3.86 -25.24
C ASN A 122 -2.47 -3.96 -25.66
N LYS A 123 -2.78 -4.75 -26.69
CA LYS A 123 -4.17 -4.96 -27.14
C LYS A 123 -5.00 -5.70 -26.07
N ILE A 124 -4.43 -6.76 -25.49
CA ILE A 124 -5.06 -7.53 -24.41
C ILE A 124 -5.28 -6.66 -23.18
N LEU A 125 -4.27 -5.90 -22.74
CA LEU A 125 -4.38 -5.02 -21.58
C LEU A 125 -5.46 -3.94 -21.79
N LYS A 126 -5.53 -3.32 -22.97
CA LYS A 126 -6.61 -2.37 -23.30
C LYS A 126 -8.00 -3.01 -23.26
N ASN A 127 -8.14 -4.24 -23.76
CA ASN A 127 -9.41 -4.96 -23.71
C ASN A 127 -9.83 -5.28 -22.27
N LEU A 128 -8.90 -5.76 -21.44
CA LEU A 128 -9.14 -6.04 -20.02
C LEU A 128 -9.45 -4.76 -19.20
N GLU A 129 -8.82 -3.64 -19.54
CA GLU A 129 -9.05 -2.33 -18.93
C GLU A 129 -10.43 -1.78 -19.33
N THR A 130 -10.83 -1.94 -20.61
CA THR A 130 -12.16 -1.55 -21.11
C THR A 130 -13.27 -2.36 -20.42
N LYS A 131 -13.03 -3.65 -20.16
CA LYS A 131 -13.94 -4.52 -19.40
C LYS A 131 -13.96 -4.24 -17.89
N LYS A 132 -13.15 -3.27 -17.40
CA LYS A 132 -12.97 -2.97 -15.96
C LYS A 132 -12.57 -4.19 -15.13
N LEU A 133 -11.82 -5.12 -15.71
CA LEU A 133 -11.25 -6.27 -14.98
C LEU A 133 -9.90 -5.91 -14.35
N ILE A 134 -9.14 -5.07 -15.04
CA ILE A 134 -7.86 -4.53 -14.57
C ILE A 134 -7.91 -3.00 -14.57
N LYS A 135 -7.05 -2.40 -13.76
CA LYS A 135 -6.73 -0.98 -13.81
C LYS A 135 -5.23 -0.80 -13.91
N ALA A 136 -4.82 0.33 -14.45
CA ALA A 136 -3.43 0.68 -14.51
C ALA A 136 -3.09 1.82 -13.57
N VAL A 137 -2.05 1.62 -12.79
CA VAL A 137 -1.56 2.59 -11.80
C VAL A 137 -0.13 2.94 -12.17
N LYS A 138 0.22 4.22 -12.15
CA LYS A 138 1.60 4.65 -12.33
C LYS A 138 2.29 4.62 -10.96
N SER A 139 3.52 4.11 -10.91
CA SER A 139 4.28 4.03 -9.67
C SER A 139 4.85 5.40 -9.29
N VAL A 140 4.68 5.80 -8.04
CA VAL A 140 5.25 7.05 -7.51
C VAL A 140 6.78 6.97 -7.39
N ALA A 141 7.31 5.84 -6.91
CA ALA A 141 8.76 5.61 -6.82
C ALA A 141 9.48 5.60 -8.18
N ALA A 142 8.75 5.29 -9.27
CA ALA A 142 9.27 5.30 -10.61
C ALA A 142 8.21 5.83 -11.59
N SER A 143 8.13 7.15 -11.71
CA SER A 143 7.10 7.90 -12.48
C SER A 143 6.86 7.41 -13.91
N LYS A 144 7.86 6.80 -14.56
CA LYS A 144 7.75 6.24 -15.91
C LYS A 144 7.25 4.78 -15.97
N LYS A 145 7.09 4.09 -14.84
CA LYS A 145 6.66 2.69 -14.77
C LYS A 145 5.16 2.59 -14.51
N LYS A 146 4.45 1.98 -15.46
CA LYS A 146 3.02 1.66 -15.39
C LYS A 146 2.83 0.22 -14.92
N VAL A 147 2.23 0.03 -13.74
CA VAL A 147 1.88 -1.29 -13.20
C VAL A 147 0.39 -1.58 -13.41
N TYR A 148 0.07 -2.85 -13.63
CA TYR A 148 -1.31 -3.32 -13.82
C TYR A 148 -1.72 -4.17 -12.64
N MET A 149 -2.96 -4.00 -12.19
CA MET A 149 -3.56 -4.74 -11.07
C MET A 149 -5.06 -4.94 -11.33
N LEU A 150 -5.71 -5.77 -10.52
CA LEU A 150 -7.15 -5.96 -10.61
C LEU A 150 -7.91 -4.68 -10.28
N TYR A 151 -9.06 -4.47 -10.93
CA TYR A 151 -9.83 -3.23 -10.79
C TYR A 151 -10.28 -2.99 -9.34
N ASN A 152 -10.81 -4.03 -8.69
CA ASN A 152 -11.33 -3.98 -7.33
C ASN A 152 -10.26 -3.94 -6.23
N LEU A 153 -8.98 -4.04 -6.60
CA LEU A 153 -7.92 -4.22 -5.63
C LEU A 153 -7.18 -2.92 -5.38
N GLU A 154 -7.04 -2.52 -4.12
CA GLU A 154 -6.37 -1.28 -3.75
C GLU A 154 -4.84 -1.42 -3.93
N PRO A 155 -4.19 -0.44 -4.57
CA PRO A 155 -2.75 -0.47 -4.76
C PRO A 155 -2.00 -0.40 -3.43
N ASP A 156 -0.90 -1.13 -3.34
CA ASP A 156 -0.03 -1.10 -2.16
C ASP A 156 0.59 0.29 -1.94
N ARG A 157 0.86 0.66 -0.68
CA ARG A 157 1.48 1.94 -0.31
C ARG A 157 2.83 2.17 -1.00
N SER A 158 3.57 1.11 -1.28
CA SER A 158 4.84 1.19 -2.02
C SER A 158 4.67 1.65 -3.48
N VAL A 159 3.48 1.47 -4.06
CA VAL A 159 3.16 1.88 -5.42
C VAL A 159 2.56 3.29 -5.45
N THR A 160 1.67 3.60 -4.51
CA THR A 160 1.00 4.92 -4.40
C THR A 160 1.80 5.98 -3.68
N GLY A 161 2.88 5.63 -2.98
CA GLY A 161 3.62 6.58 -2.15
C GLY A 161 2.96 6.92 -0.81
N GLY A 162 1.85 6.27 -0.46
CA GLY A 162 1.13 6.49 0.80
C GLY A 162 0.12 7.64 0.74
N ALA A 163 -0.19 8.25 1.89
CA ALA A 163 -1.23 9.26 2.04
C ALA A 163 -0.85 10.66 1.51
N TRP A 164 0.40 10.88 1.10
CA TRP A 164 0.93 12.19 0.70
C TRP A 164 0.89 12.45 -0.81
N TYR A 165 0.40 11.48 -1.59
CA TYR A 165 0.35 11.56 -3.04
C TYR A 165 -1.07 11.37 -3.54
N SER A 166 -1.45 12.22 -4.49
CA SER A 166 -2.69 12.09 -5.24
C SER A 166 -2.36 12.20 -6.72
N ASP A 167 -2.82 11.23 -7.51
CA ASP A 167 -2.54 11.16 -8.95
C ASP A 167 -1.06 11.27 -9.36
N GLN A 168 -0.13 10.87 -8.48
CA GLN A 168 1.35 10.96 -8.57
C GLN A 168 1.96 12.31 -8.19
N ASP A 169 1.16 13.32 -7.90
CA ASP A 169 1.67 14.59 -7.42
C ASP A 169 1.74 14.57 -5.89
N PHE A 170 2.83 15.13 -5.36
CA PHE A 170 3.02 15.28 -3.93
C PHE A 170 2.14 16.44 -3.43
N GLU A 171 1.23 16.15 -2.51
CA GLU A 171 0.33 17.15 -1.93
C GLU A 171 1.04 17.95 -0.83
N SER A 172 1.94 18.84 -1.21
CA SER A 172 2.69 19.72 -0.30
C SER A 172 1.76 20.58 0.58
N GLU A 173 0.74 21.21 -0.02
CA GLU A 173 -0.24 22.03 0.70
C GLU A 173 -0.97 21.24 1.79
N PHE A 174 -1.34 19.98 1.50
CA PHE A 174 -2.00 19.11 2.47
C PHE A 174 -1.08 18.76 3.64
N VAL A 175 0.18 18.43 3.34
CA VAL A 175 1.20 18.15 4.37
C VAL A 175 1.44 19.39 5.25
N GLU A 176 1.50 20.58 4.66
CA GLU A 176 1.66 21.84 5.40
C GLU A 176 0.47 22.12 6.32
N VAL A 177 -0.77 21.92 5.85
CA VAL A 177 -1.97 22.07 6.67
C VAL A 177 -1.92 21.10 7.85
N LEU A 178 -1.59 19.83 7.63
CA LEU A 178 -1.48 18.85 8.72
C LEU A 178 -0.36 19.21 9.70
N ASN A 179 0.79 19.67 9.22
CA ASN A 179 1.90 20.13 10.06
C ASN A 179 1.43 21.27 10.98
N GLN A 180 0.75 22.27 10.42
CA GLN A 180 0.20 23.40 11.19
C GLN A 180 -0.84 22.94 12.22
N GLN A 181 -1.77 22.05 11.86
CA GLN A 181 -2.80 21.58 12.78
C GLN A 181 -2.24 20.70 13.90
N CYS A 182 -1.29 19.81 13.60
CA CYS A 182 -0.58 19.03 14.60
C CYS A 182 0.14 19.95 15.60
N PHE A 183 0.85 20.97 15.10
CA PHE A 183 1.55 21.92 15.96
C PHE A 183 0.59 22.73 16.83
N LYS A 184 -0.48 23.27 16.23
CA LYS A 184 -1.49 24.05 16.94
C LYS A 184 -2.15 23.26 18.07
N TYR A 185 -2.45 21.98 17.85
CA TYR A 185 -3.01 21.12 18.88
C TYR A 185 -2.05 20.94 20.07
N LEU A 186 -0.76 20.67 19.79
CA LEU A 186 0.25 20.53 20.83
C LEU A 186 0.48 21.85 21.59
N GLU A 187 0.48 22.98 20.89
CA GLU A 187 0.61 24.31 21.48
C GLU A 187 -0.56 24.63 22.40
N GLN A 188 -1.80 24.35 21.97
CA GLN A 188 -2.99 24.53 22.81
C GLN A 188 -2.92 23.68 24.08
N ARG A 189 -2.48 22.43 23.98
CA ARG A 189 -2.30 21.57 25.16
C ARG A 189 -1.21 22.08 26.09
N ALA A 190 -0.10 22.59 25.55
CA ALA A 190 0.94 23.20 26.35
C ALA A 190 0.48 24.51 27.02
N ALA A 191 -0.31 25.34 26.33
CA ALA A 191 -0.89 26.57 26.87
C ALA A 191 -1.88 26.26 28.00
N ALA A 192 -2.82 25.33 27.80
CA ALA A 192 -3.76 24.90 28.83
C ALA A 192 -3.04 24.36 30.08
N ALA A 193 -1.95 23.59 29.89
CA ALA A 193 -1.13 23.12 31.00
C ALA A 193 -0.47 24.28 31.78
N ARG A 194 -0.04 25.35 31.09
CA ARG A 194 0.50 26.56 31.74
C ARG A 194 -0.56 27.34 32.51
N GLU A 195 -1.77 27.43 31.97
CA GLU A 195 -2.88 28.15 32.61
C GLU A 195 -3.42 27.44 33.85
N ALA A 196 -3.32 26.11 33.91
CA ALA A 196 -3.79 25.30 35.04
C ALA A 196 -3.06 25.58 36.37
N LYS A 197 -1.93 26.32 36.35
CA LYS A 197 -1.15 26.76 37.54
C LYS A 197 -0.91 25.62 38.57
N SER A 198 -0.67 24.41 38.09
CA SER A 198 -0.32 23.25 38.91
C SER A 198 1.18 23.20 39.21
N ASP A 199 1.62 22.23 40.01
CA ASP A 199 3.03 22.01 40.29
C ASP A 199 3.85 21.85 38.99
N PRO A 200 5.10 22.33 38.91
CA PRO A 200 5.89 22.32 37.67
C PRO A 200 6.02 20.94 37.01
N ILE A 201 6.08 19.87 37.82
CA ILE A 201 6.13 18.48 37.32
C ILE A 201 4.79 18.07 36.73
N ALA A 202 3.68 18.39 37.40
CA ALA A 202 2.33 18.10 36.92
C ALA A 202 2.02 18.89 35.64
N GLN A 203 2.38 20.17 35.59
CA GLN A 203 2.29 21.01 34.40
C GLN A 203 3.10 20.42 33.23
N ARG A 204 4.35 19.99 33.48
CA ARG A 204 5.18 19.34 32.45
C ARG A 204 4.51 18.08 31.93
N ASN A 205 4.02 17.21 32.80
CA ASN A 205 3.37 15.96 32.39
C ASN A 205 2.08 16.22 31.60
N ALA A 206 1.29 17.22 32.00
CA ALA A 206 0.04 17.59 31.32
C ALA A 206 0.24 18.17 29.91
N SER A 207 1.40 18.76 29.64
CA SER A 207 1.76 19.28 28.31
C SER A 207 2.11 18.19 27.29
N PHE A 208 2.43 16.97 27.76
CA PHE A 208 2.73 15.85 26.87
C PHE A 208 1.44 15.22 26.35
N THR A 209 1.48 14.82 25.09
CA THR A 209 0.34 14.24 24.37
C THR A 209 0.79 12.96 23.65
N PRO A 210 0.09 11.83 23.82
CA PRO A 210 0.44 10.61 23.11
C PRO A 210 0.10 10.71 21.63
N LEU A 211 0.83 9.95 20.80
CA LEU A 211 0.60 9.87 19.34
C LEU A 211 -0.88 9.60 19.00
N GLU A 212 -1.53 8.73 19.79
CA GLU A 212 -2.91 8.32 19.55
C GLU A 212 -3.90 9.48 19.69
N ASP A 213 -3.67 10.39 20.63
CA ASP A 213 -4.56 11.53 20.85
C ASP A 213 -4.39 12.56 19.74
N VAL A 214 -3.16 12.79 19.27
CA VAL A 214 -2.90 13.63 18.11
C VAL A 214 -3.57 13.05 16.86
N TRP A 215 -3.42 11.74 16.63
CA TRP A 215 -4.04 11.06 15.50
C TRP A 215 -5.57 11.12 15.54
N LYS A 216 -6.18 10.91 16.72
CA LYS A 216 -7.64 11.05 16.91
C LYS A 216 -8.10 12.46 16.59
N TYR A 217 -7.44 13.47 17.16
CA TYR A 217 -7.78 14.87 16.91
C TYR A 217 -7.75 15.22 15.42
N ILE A 218 -6.69 14.83 14.71
CA ILE A 218 -6.57 15.09 13.27
C ILE A 218 -7.63 14.32 12.46
N SER A 219 -7.94 13.09 12.86
CA SER A 219 -8.98 12.28 12.22
C SER A 219 -10.37 12.88 12.40
N ASP A 220 -10.67 13.38 13.61
CA ASP A 220 -11.96 13.98 13.98
C ASP A 220 -12.19 15.33 13.30
N LEU A 221 -11.12 16.07 12.97
CA LEU A 221 -11.22 17.32 12.21
C LEU A 221 -11.73 17.09 10.77
N GLY A 222 -11.65 15.86 10.24
CA GLY A 222 -12.18 15.52 8.92
C GLY A 222 -11.52 16.28 7.75
N ILE A 223 -10.26 16.68 7.91
CA ILE A 223 -9.52 17.48 6.92
C ILE A 223 -9.31 16.71 5.61
N SER A 224 -9.15 15.38 5.69
CA SER A 224 -8.87 14.53 4.54
C SER A 224 -9.98 13.54 4.27
N LYS A 225 -10.21 13.27 2.97
CA LYS A 225 -11.00 12.12 2.51
C LYS A 225 -10.21 10.82 2.59
N VAL A 226 -8.88 10.90 2.64
CA VAL A 226 -7.98 9.75 2.72
C VAL A 226 -7.84 9.33 4.18
N GLN A 227 -7.89 8.02 4.44
CA GLN A 227 -7.68 7.50 5.78
C GLN A 227 -6.21 7.64 6.18
N LEU A 228 -5.94 8.48 7.18
CA LEU A 228 -4.61 8.67 7.73
C LEU A 228 -4.31 7.60 8.78
N SER A 229 -3.17 6.93 8.68
CA SER A 229 -2.71 5.97 9.69
C SER A 229 -1.93 6.67 10.82
N LYS A 230 -1.72 5.98 11.95
CA LYS A 230 -0.87 6.48 13.04
C LYS A 230 0.56 6.76 12.58
N GLU A 231 1.07 5.93 11.67
CA GLU A 231 2.41 6.08 11.08
C GLU A 231 2.52 7.37 10.25
N ASP A 232 1.47 7.73 9.51
CA ASP A 232 1.45 8.97 8.72
C ASP A 232 1.57 10.19 9.63
N ILE A 233 0.77 10.24 10.70
CA ILE A 233 0.85 11.33 11.68
C ILE A 233 2.21 11.34 12.39
N GLU A 234 2.80 10.18 12.67
CA GLU A 234 4.16 10.13 13.21
C GLU A 234 5.19 10.77 12.26
N THR A 235 5.09 10.53 10.95
CA THR A 235 5.99 11.19 9.99
C THR A 235 5.84 12.71 10.00
N ILE A 236 4.61 13.24 10.12
CA ILE A 236 4.35 14.68 10.27
C ILE A 236 4.93 15.21 11.58
N LEU A 237 4.75 14.52 12.70
CA LEU A 237 5.33 14.93 13.97
C LEU A 237 6.86 14.95 13.94
N ASN A 238 7.50 14.04 13.20
CA ASN A 238 8.94 14.07 12.99
C ASN A 238 9.39 15.35 12.25
N THR A 239 8.61 15.84 11.27
CA THR A 239 8.91 17.14 10.63
C THR A 239 8.91 18.29 11.63
N LEU A 240 7.95 18.31 12.57
CA LEU A 240 7.89 19.33 13.63
C LEU A 240 9.06 19.24 14.63
N ILE A 241 9.61 18.04 14.82
CA ILE A 241 10.83 17.85 15.62
C ILE A 241 12.03 18.45 14.86
N TYR A 242 12.14 18.21 13.55
CA TYR A 242 13.21 18.77 12.73
C TYR A 242 13.12 20.30 12.60
N ASP A 243 11.91 20.87 12.62
CA ASP A 243 11.68 22.31 12.71
C ASP A 243 12.06 22.90 14.08
N GLY A 244 12.39 22.07 15.07
CA GLY A 244 12.70 22.51 16.44
C GLY A 244 11.49 23.01 17.24
N LYS A 245 10.27 22.69 16.79
CA LYS A 245 9.01 23.15 17.40
C LYS A 245 8.42 22.17 18.41
N VAL A 246 8.77 20.88 18.30
CA VAL A 246 8.23 19.80 19.13
C VAL A 246 9.36 18.93 19.67
N GLU A 247 9.22 18.45 20.91
CA GLU A 247 10.09 17.41 21.46
C GLU A 247 9.32 16.09 21.64
N ARG A 248 10.04 14.96 21.54
CA ARG A 248 9.51 13.61 21.74
C ARG A 248 10.14 12.98 22.98
N SER A 249 9.31 12.38 23.83
CA SER A 249 9.73 11.56 24.96
C SER A 249 9.21 10.13 24.79
N LEU A 250 10.00 9.16 25.24
CA LEU A 250 9.63 7.75 25.27
C LEU A 250 9.38 7.35 26.73
N VAL A 251 8.18 6.82 27.01
CA VAL A 251 7.81 6.33 28.34
C VAL A 251 7.57 4.84 28.24
N ALA A 252 7.97 4.07 29.27
CA ALA A 252 7.64 2.65 29.33
C ALA A 252 6.12 2.46 29.32
N GLY A 253 5.64 1.68 28.36
CA GLY A 253 4.24 1.29 28.23
C GLY A 253 4.03 -0.16 28.63
N GLN A 254 2.78 -0.55 28.90
CA GLN A 254 2.44 -1.97 28.91
C GLN A 254 2.61 -2.52 27.50
N ALA A 255 3.32 -3.64 27.36
CA ALA A 255 3.54 -4.28 26.07
C ALA A 255 2.17 -4.62 25.44
N THR A 256 1.82 -3.94 24.36
CA THR A 256 0.70 -4.35 23.50
C THR A 256 1.19 -5.42 22.53
N ALA A 257 0.27 -6.21 21.97
CA ALA A 257 0.57 -7.28 21.00
C ALA A 257 1.36 -6.80 19.75
N SER A 258 1.47 -5.48 19.56
CA SER A 258 2.11 -4.78 18.44
C SER A 258 3.60 -4.48 18.61
N GLY A 259 4.25 -4.90 19.71
CA GLY A 259 5.71 -5.10 19.76
C GLY A 259 6.57 -3.97 20.33
N ASP A 260 6.03 -2.79 20.61
CA ASP A 260 6.80 -1.72 21.25
C ASP A 260 6.34 -1.52 22.70
N GLY A 261 7.19 -1.90 23.66
CA GLY A 261 6.96 -1.69 25.11
C GLY A 261 7.09 -0.23 25.57
N TYR A 262 6.93 0.72 24.65
CA TYR A 262 7.10 2.15 24.89
C TYR A 262 6.00 2.97 24.21
N VAL A 263 5.61 4.07 24.86
CA VAL A 263 4.65 5.05 24.38
C VAL A 263 5.39 6.31 23.99
N LYS A 264 5.14 6.79 22.77
CA LYS A 264 5.68 8.06 22.25
C LYS A 264 4.80 9.22 22.68
N LEU A 265 5.39 10.16 23.42
CA LEU A 265 4.74 11.39 23.85
C LEU A 265 5.38 12.59 23.16
N TYR A 266 4.56 13.57 22.80
CA TYR A 266 4.97 14.79 22.09
C TYR A 266 4.52 16.02 22.86
N ARG A 267 5.31 17.09 22.83
CA ARG A 267 4.90 18.41 23.30
C ARG A 267 5.56 19.53 22.51
N SER A 268 4.86 20.66 22.38
CA SER A 268 5.44 21.86 21.76
C SER A 268 6.50 22.47 22.67
N VAL A 269 7.59 22.95 22.08
CA VAL A 269 8.69 23.65 22.75
C VAL A 269 8.89 25.02 22.13
N GLN A 270 9.49 25.92 22.90
CA GLN A 270 9.93 27.21 22.37
C GLN A 270 11.38 27.11 21.90
N PRO A 271 11.79 27.90 20.90
CA PRO A 271 13.18 28.02 20.49
C PRO A 271 14.07 28.37 21.69
N LEU A 272 15.25 27.74 21.76
CA LEU A 272 16.19 27.96 22.86
C LEU A 272 16.71 29.40 22.92
N ILE A 273 16.90 30.01 21.74
CA ILE A 273 17.37 31.39 21.59
C ILE A 273 16.56 32.08 20.49
N PRO A 274 16.35 33.40 20.59
CA PRO A 274 15.78 34.18 19.50
C PRO A 274 16.76 34.26 18.32
N THR A 275 16.25 34.67 17.16
CA THR A 275 17.06 34.93 15.97
C THR A 275 18.24 35.84 16.29
N THR A 276 19.45 35.38 15.93
CA THR A 276 20.72 36.05 16.23
C THR A 276 20.85 37.37 15.48
N GLY A 277 21.65 38.29 16.02
CA GLY A 277 21.85 39.62 15.42
C GLY A 277 22.42 39.59 14.00
N LEU A 278 23.21 38.58 13.66
CA LEU A 278 23.76 38.40 12.31
C LEU A 278 22.65 38.23 11.26
N MET A 279 21.59 37.49 11.59
CA MET A 279 20.46 37.27 10.69
C MET A 279 19.49 38.45 10.64
N ARG A 280 19.72 39.51 11.45
CA ARG A 280 18.92 40.75 11.43
C ARG A 280 19.48 41.82 10.51
N MET A 281 20.61 41.57 9.87
CA MET A 281 21.22 42.46 8.88
C MET A 281 21.32 41.77 7.53
N PRO A 282 21.28 42.50 6.41
CA PRO A 282 21.34 41.92 5.07
C PRO A 282 22.63 41.12 4.82
N CYS A 283 23.73 41.47 5.51
CA CYS A 283 25.00 40.76 5.40
C CYS A 283 24.91 39.28 5.83
N GLY A 284 24.05 38.93 6.80
CA GLY A 284 23.95 37.57 7.32
C GLY A 284 23.33 36.56 6.35
N ALA A 285 22.60 37.05 5.34
CA ALA A 285 21.96 36.24 4.29
C ALA A 285 22.39 36.66 2.87
N CYS A 286 23.46 37.46 2.75
CA CYS A 286 23.89 38.01 1.48
C CYS A 286 24.45 36.89 0.56
N PRO A 287 23.89 36.69 -0.64
CA PRO A 287 24.31 35.61 -1.54
C PRO A 287 25.67 35.86 -2.21
N VAL A 288 26.16 37.09 -2.15
CA VAL A 288 27.44 37.53 -2.75
C VAL A 288 28.40 38.09 -1.68
N PHE A 289 28.26 37.60 -0.45
CA PHE A 289 29.04 38.08 0.71
C PHE A 289 30.56 37.96 0.47
N ASP A 290 30.99 36.87 -0.15
CA ASP A 290 32.39 36.56 -0.46
C ASP A 290 33.02 37.50 -1.50
N GLN A 291 32.20 38.20 -2.27
CA GLN A 291 32.63 39.14 -3.32
C GLN A 291 32.64 40.60 -2.84
N CYS A 292 32.18 40.87 -1.62
CA CYS A 292 31.99 42.23 -1.11
C CYS A 292 33.28 42.79 -0.48
N TYR A 293 33.86 43.83 -1.08
CA TYR A 293 35.02 44.54 -0.54
C TYR A 293 35.05 46.02 -0.93
N GLU A 294 35.88 46.79 -0.25
CA GLU A 294 36.01 48.23 -0.49
C GLU A 294 36.64 48.50 -1.87
N GLY A 295 35.99 49.35 -2.69
CA GLY A 295 36.44 49.66 -4.05
C GLY A 295 36.17 48.58 -5.11
N GLY A 296 35.55 47.45 -4.73
CA GLY A 296 35.12 46.40 -5.65
C GLY A 296 33.83 46.74 -6.41
N ALA A 297 33.50 45.91 -7.41
CA ALA A 297 32.22 46.01 -8.11
C ALA A 297 31.01 45.72 -7.18
N VAL A 298 31.20 44.82 -6.21
CA VAL A 298 30.31 44.61 -5.07
C VAL A 298 30.97 45.26 -3.86
N SER A 299 30.39 46.36 -3.37
CA SER A 299 30.96 47.13 -2.26
C SER A 299 29.88 47.49 -1.23
N PRO A 300 30.24 47.59 0.07
CA PRO A 300 29.29 48.03 1.09
C PRO A 300 28.71 49.42 0.79
N THR A 301 29.51 50.31 0.19
CA THR A 301 29.12 51.70 -0.14
C THR A 301 28.05 51.80 -1.22
N THR A 302 28.03 50.85 -2.16
CA THR A 302 27.08 50.80 -3.29
C THR A 302 26.10 49.62 -3.15
N CYS A 303 26.00 49.01 -1.97
CA CYS A 303 25.23 47.80 -1.74
C CYS A 303 23.72 48.05 -1.85
N VAL A 304 23.08 47.40 -2.84
CA VAL A 304 21.62 47.46 -3.05
C VAL A 304 20.85 46.85 -1.88
N TYR A 305 21.31 45.71 -1.35
CA TYR A 305 20.65 45.04 -0.22
C TYR A 305 20.61 45.90 1.05
N MET A 306 21.68 46.65 1.32
CA MET A 306 21.73 47.53 2.49
C MET A 306 20.85 48.76 2.29
N LYS A 307 20.84 49.31 1.07
CA LYS A 307 19.98 50.45 0.72
C LYS A 307 18.50 50.10 0.87
N GLU A 308 18.06 49.01 0.26
CA GLU A 308 16.67 48.54 0.36
C GLU A 308 16.28 48.24 1.82
N TRP A 309 17.17 47.62 2.59
CA TRP A 309 16.90 47.29 4.00
C TRP A 309 16.76 48.53 4.89
N LEU A 310 17.50 49.62 4.62
CA LEU A 310 17.41 50.88 5.36
C LEU A 310 16.23 51.77 4.95
N GLU A 311 15.64 51.52 3.78
CA GLU A 311 14.47 52.26 3.27
C GLU A 311 13.14 51.74 3.85
N ILE A 312 13.14 50.59 4.53
CA ILE A 312 12.00 49.99 5.26
C ILE A 312 11.92 50.55 6.67
#